data_AF-A0A7S2F8H9-F1
#
_entry.id   AF-A0A7S2F8H9-F1
#
_cell.length_a   1.000
_cell.length_b   1.000
_cell.length_c   1.000
_cell.angle_alpha   90.00
_cell.angle_beta   90.00
_cell.angle_gamma   90.00
#
_symmetry.space_group_name_H-M   'P 1'
#
loop_
_entity.id
_entity.type
_entity.pdbx_description
1 polymer ?
#
loop_
_entity_poly.entity_id
_entity_poly.type
_entity_poly.pdbx_seq_one_letter_code
_entity_poly.pdbx_strand_id
1 'polypeptide(L)'
;MTFGLGAIFSLIGLLLRLVVTKDSAKFKEARELRQESHIPPWAALAAMPLAGTAFSWLLYDIVEYGLKQNDAEIFSTTGGSYASTVFTVFCTRLLVIPSLIVAAMLPQFMAVKWMQLVGFLGCGLVNVILLFEYGTLKDNGPILMFDFLYILQLSFQSLTGVTTMAVPAEIFPSAIKGTGHGISAAMGKVGATLG
;
A
#
# COMPACT_ATOMS: atom_id res chain seq x y z
N MET A 1 2.17 14.27 19.98
CA MET A 1 2.74 13.41 21.03
C MET A 1 2.16 11.97 21.03
N THR A 2 1.46 11.55 19.96
CA THR A 2 0.77 10.25 19.84
C THR A 2 1.60 9.13 19.18
N PHE A 3 2.74 9.46 18.56
CA PHE A 3 3.63 8.48 17.92
C PHE A 3 4.35 7.55 18.92
N GLY A 4 4.53 7.96 20.18
CA GLY A 4 5.25 7.17 21.19
C GLY A 4 4.48 5.94 21.70
N LEU A 5 3.15 6.03 21.80
CA LEU A 5 2.34 4.91 22.30
C LEU A 5 2.27 3.74 21.31
N GLY A 6 2.22 4.02 20.00
CA GLY A 6 2.25 2.98 18.97
C GLY A 6 3.57 2.19 18.94
N ALA A 7 4.69 2.88 19.18
CA ALA A 7 6.01 2.24 19.26
C ALA A 7 6.09 1.28 20.46
N ILE A 8 5.52 1.64 21.62
CA ILE A 8 5.50 0.81 22.82
C ILE A 8 4.71 -0.49 22.60
N PHE A 9 3.51 -0.41 22.00
CA PHE A 9 2.73 -1.60 21.69
C PHE A 9 3.42 -2.50 20.64
N SER A 10 4.08 -1.91 19.64
CA SER A 10 4.86 -2.66 18.66
C SER A 10 6.07 -3.35 19.30
N LEU A 11 6.76 -2.69 20.23
CA LEU A 11 7.88 -3.24 20.97
C LEU A 11 7.44 -4.40 21.90
N ILE A 12 6.30 -4.25 22.57
CA ILE A 12 5.70 -5.31 23.40
C ILE A 12 5.33 -6.51 22.54
N GLY A 13 4.74 -6.29 21.36
CA GLY A 13 4.44 -7.36 20.40
C GLY A 13 5.71 -8.06 19.89
N LEU A 14 6.79 -7.32 19.62
CA LEU A 14 8.08 -7.87 19.22
C LEU A 14 8.72 -8.70 20.36
N LEU A 15 8.69 -8.18 21.60
CA LEU A 15 9.20 -8.89 22.78
C LEU A 15 8.40 -10.15 23.07
N LEU A 16 7.07 -10.09 23.00
CA LEU A 16 6.21 -11.27 23.11
C LEU A 16 6.53 -12.28 22.01
N ARG A 17 6.72 -11.85 20.77
CA ARG A 17 7.10 -12.76 19.68
C ARG A 17 8.47 -13.39 19.93
N LEU A 18 9.45 -12.65 20.44
CA LEU A 18 10.78 -13.19 20.75
C LEU A 18 10.80 -14.12 21.96
N VAL A 19 9.94 -13.88 22.97
CA VAL A 19 9.88 -14.67 24.21
C VAL A 19 8.96 -15.90 24.08
N VAL A 20 7.86 -15.78 23.34
CA VAL A 20 6.85 -16.84 23.19
C VAL A 20 7.15 -17.80 22.05
N THR A 21 7.84 -17.36 20.99
CA THR A 21 8.19 -18.23 19.87
C THR A 21 9.38 -19.10 20.26
N LYS A 22 9.14 -20.17 21.02
CA LYS A 22 10.09 -21.29 21.11
C LYS A 22 10.19 -21.91 19.72
N ASP A 23 11.37 -21.86 19.13
CA ASP A 23 11.67 -22.52 17.86
C ASP A 23 11.21 -23.98 17.93
N SER A 24 10.14 -24.29 17.21
CA SER A 24 9.66 -25.66 17.06
C SER A 24 10.78 -26.51 16.46
N ALA A 25 10.87 -27.79 16.83
CA ALA A 25 11.88 -28.71 16.28
C ALA A 25 11.90 -28.70 14.74
N LYS A 26 10.74 -28.49 14.10
CA LYS A 26 10.59 -28.31 12.65
C LYS A 26 11.31 -27.07 12.10
N PHE A 27 11.44 -26.00 12.88
CA PHE A 27 12.16 -24.78 12.51
C PHE A 27 13.68 -24.97 12.60
N LYS A 28 14.17 -25.76 13.58
CA LYS A 28 15.59 -26.14 13.65
C LYS A 28 15.99 -27.08 12.51
N GLU A 29 15.19 -28.10 12.24
CA GLU A 29 15.42 -29.05 11.14
C GLU A 29 15.37 -28.34 9.78
N ALA A 30 14.40 -27.42 9.57
CA ALA A 30 14.33 -26.59 8.37
C ALA A 30 15.48 -25.57 8.27
N ARG A 31 16.08 -25.15 9.40
CA ARG A 31 17.25 -24.25 9.43
C ARG A 31 18.55 -25.00 9.12
N GLU A 32 18.69 -26.23 9.59
CA GLU A 32 19.83 -27.11 9.31
C GLU A 32 19.85 -27.53 7.84
N LEU A 33 18.70 -27.96 7.27
CA LEU A 33 18.54 -28.22 5.83
C LEU A 33 18.82 -26.99 4.95
N ARG A 34 18.58 -25.78 5.48
CA ARG A 34 18.83 -24.49 4.80
C ARG A 34 20.29 -24.03 4.90
N GLN A 35 21.02 -24.48 5.92
CA GLN A 35 22.43 -24.15 6.13
C GLN A 35 23.34 -25.00 5.22
N GLU A 36 22.91 -26.20 4.83
CA GLU A 36 23.59 -27.02 3.82
C GLU A 36 23.29 -26.60 2.38
N SER A 37 22.19 -25.89 2.12
CA SER A 37 21.91 -25.37 0.78
C SER A 37 22.79 -24.15 0.49
N HIS A 38 23.89 -24.38 -0.23
CA HIS A 38 24.65 -23.32 -0.90
C HIS A 38 23.68 -22.36 -1.58
N ILE A 39 23.65 -21.09 -1.16
CA ILE A 39 22.77 -20.06 -1.73
C ILE A 39 23.13 -19.91 -3.21
N PRO A 40 22.31 -20.39 -4.16
CA PRO A 40 22.75 -20.44 -5.55
C PRO A 40 22.68 -19.04 -6.18
N PRO A 41 23.37 -18.80 -7.31
CA PRO A 41 23.48 -17.49 -7.95
C PRO A 41 22.14 -16.83 -8.37
N TRP A 42 21.00 -17.52 -8.25
CA TRP A 42 19.67 -16.92 -8.43
C TRP A 42 19.27 -15.94 -7.32
N ALA A 43 19.98 -15.89 -6.18
CA ALA A 43 19.82 -14.81 -5.20
C ALA A 43 20.13 -13.43 -5.81
N ALA A 44 21.04 -13.35 -6.80
CA ALA A 44 21.28 -12.13 -7.58
C ALA A 44 20.13 -11.84 -8.58
N LEU A 45 19.47 -12.88 -9.11
CA LEU A 45 18.25 -12.73 -9.93
C LEU A 45 17.05 -12.26 -9.10
N ALA A 46 17.05 -12.46 -7.78
CA ALA A 46 16.04 -11.92 -6.89
C ALA A 46 16.20 -10.40 -6.62
N ALA A 47 17.34 -9.81 -6.93
CA ALA A 47 17.58 -8.37 -6.73
C ALA A 47 16.72 -7.50 -7.65
N MET A 48 16.48 -7.94 -8.89
CA MET A 48 15.64 -7.21 -9.86
C MET A 48 14.15 -7.20 -9.46
N PRO A 49 13.52 -8.35 -9.13
CA PRO A 49 12.18 -8.37 -8.53
C PRO A 49 12.10 -7.65 -7.18
N LEU A 50 13.15 -7.69 -6.38
CA LEU A 50 13.21 -6.96 -5.10
C LEU A 50 13.18 -5.46 -5.32
N ALA A 51 14.01 -4.94 -6.21
CA ALA A 51 13.99 -3.53 -6.57
C ALA A 51 12.63 -3.12 -7.14
N GLY A 52 12.03 -3.93 -8.03
CA GLY A 52 10.72 -3.65 -8.60
C GLY A 52 9.59 -3.64 -7.57
N THR A 53 9.51 -4.66 -6.71
CA THR A 53 8.50 -4.72 -5.65
C THR A 53 8.68 -3.63 -4.61
N ALA A 54 9.91 -3.39 -4.15
CA ALA A 54 10.23 -2.34 -3.20
C ALA A 54 9.92 -0.93 -3.75
N PHE A 55 10.28 -0.66 -5.00
CA PHE A 55 9.99 0.62 -5.66
C PHE A 55 8.50 0.83 -5.86
N SER A 56 7.78 -0.21 -6.30
CA SER A 56 6.32 -0.13 -6.44
C SER A 56 5.63 0.12 -5.10
N TRP A 57 6.07 -0.54 -4.02
CA TRP A 57 5.48 -0.34 -2.71
C TRP A 57 5.81 1.05 -2.14
N LEU A 58 7.03 1.53 -2.37
CA LEU A 58 7.43 2.90 -2.02
C LEU A 58 6.56 3.94 -2.73
N LEU A 59 6.41 3.85 -4.06
CA LEU A 59 5.59 4.80 -4.82
C LEU A 59 4.12 4.77 -4.39
N TYR A 60 3.59 3.57 -4.17
CA TYR A 60 2.24 3.37 -3.69
C TYR A 60 2.02 4.04 -2.33
N ASP A 61 2.92 3.81 -1.35
CA ASP A 61 2.80 4.39 -0.01
C ASP A 61 3.01 5.92 -0.02
N ILE A 62 3.88 6.48 -0.86
CA ILE A 62 4.00 7.95 -1.01
C ILE A 62 2.66 8.57 -1.39
N VAL A 63 2.01 8.02 -2.44
CA VAL A 63 0.74 8.58 -2.94
C VAL A 63 -0.40 8.32 -1.95
N GLU A 64 -0.48 7.12 -1.37
CA GLU A 64 -1.55 6.77 -0.45
C GLU A 64 -1.52 7.62 0.82
N TYR A 65 -0.35 7.78 1.44
CA TYR A 65 -0.22 8.57 2.66
C TYR A 65 -0.30 10.07 2.36
N GLY A 66 0.31 10.54 1.27
CA GLY A 66 0.22 11.94 0.86
C GLY A 66 -1.24 12.39 0.60
N LEU A 67 -2.05 11.56 -0.06
CA LEU A 67 -3.47 11.87 -0.23
C LEU A 67 -4.23 11.83 1.11
N LYS A 68 -4.08 10.77 1.89
CA LYS A 68 -4.77 10.62 3.19
C LYS A 68 -4.46 11.74 4.18
N GLN A 69 -3.22 12.20 4.23
CA GLN A 69 -2.78 13.24 5.15
C GLN A 69 -3.33 14.61 4.75
N ASN A 70 -3.47 14.85 3.44
CA ASN A 70 -3.93 16.13 2.89
C ASN A 70 -5.44 16.15 2.56
N ASP A 71 -6.19 15.08 2.82
CA ASP A 71 -7.64 14.99 2.61
C ASP A 71 -8.39 16.23 3.14
N ALA A 72 -8.08 16.64 4.37
CA ALA A 72 -8.76 17.77 5.00
C ALA A 72 -8.54 19.07 4.22
N GLU A 73 -7.33 19.32 3.70
CA GLU A 73 -7.01 20.52 2.93
C GLU A 73 -7.65 20.47 1.55
N ILE A 74 -7.56 19.32 0.88
CA ILE A 74 -8.15 19.03 -0.42
C ILE A 74 -9.66 19.35 -0.42
N PHE A 75 -10.40 18.84 0.57
CA PHE A 75 -11.85 19.06 0.69
C PHE A 75 -12.22 20.38 1.42
N SER A 76 -11.28 21.06 2.08
CA SER A 76 -11.53 22.40 2.65
C SER A 76 -11.60 23.48 1.57
N THR A 77 -10.93 23.25 0.44
CA THR A 77 -10.90 24.18 -0.70
C THR A 77 -12.28 24.34 -1.35
N THR A 78 -13.19 23.38 -1.13
CA THR A 78 -14.56 23.37 -1.63
C THR A 78 -15.51 24.34 -0.91
N GLY A 79 -15.03 25.10 0.09
CA GLY A 79 -15.77 26.21 0.71
C GLY A 79 -16.83 25.81 1.74
N GLY A 80 -16.87 24.55 2.17
CA GLY A 80 -17.78 24.05 3.21
C GLY A 80 -17.29 24.33 4.64
N SER A 81 -18.20 24.27 5.63
CA SER A 81 -17.83 24.25 7.05
C SER A 81 -16.97 23.01 7.36
N TYR A 82 -16.03 23.11 8.31
CA TYR A 82 -15.13 22.01 8.70
C TYR A 82 -15.88 20.70 8.98
N ALA A 83 -17.05 20.76 9.62
CA ALA A 83 -17.89 19.59 9.88
C ALA A 83 -18.42 18.93 8.60
N SER A 84 -18.74 19.72 7.57
CA SER A 84 -19.17 19.23 6.26
C SER A 84 -18.03 18.54 5.53
N THR A 85 -16.83 19.11 5.57
CA THR A 85 -15.63 18.52 4.96
C THR A 85 -15.30 17.15 5.57
N VAL A 86 -15.32 17.04 6.91
CA VAL A 86 -15.10 15.76 7.61
C VAL A 86 -16.16 14.73 7.22
N PHE A 87 -17.42 15.15 7.09
CA PHE A 87 -18.50 14.26 6.66
C PHE A 87 -18.31 13.77 5.22
N THR A 88 -17.89 14.64 4.30
CA THR A 88 -17.58 14.26 2.90
C THR A 88 -16.42 13.27 2.83
N VAL A 89 -15.34 13.49 3.59
CA VAL A 89 -14.22 12.53 3.68
C VAL A 89 -14.71 11.19 4.23
N PHE A 90 -15.54 11.21 5.27
CA PHE A 90 -16.13 9.98 5.82
C PHE A 90 -16.97 9.22 4.79
N CYS A 91 -17.84 9.92 4.06
CA CYS A 91 -18.68 9.32 3.00
C CYS A 91 -17.86 8.76 1.84
N THR A 92 -16.85 9.49 1.35
CA THR A 92 -15.97 9.01 0.28
C THR A 92 -15.22 7.74 0.70
N ARG A 93 -14.75 7.66 1.96
CA ARG A 93 -14.12 6.44 2.50
C ARG A 93 -15.08 5.26 2.60
N LEU A 94 -16.34 5.51 2.98
CA LEU A 94 -17.38 4.48 3.03
C LEU A 94 -17.71 3.92 1.63
N LEU A 95 -17.76 4.80 0.63
CA LEU A 95 -18.02 4.42 -0.77
C LEU A 95 -16.86 3.63 -1.42
N VAL A 96 -15.66 3.68 -0.84
CA VAL A 96 -14.50 2.92 -1.32
C VAL A 96 -14.51 1.48 -0.79
N ILE A 97 -15.26 1.15 0.26
CA ILE A 97 -15.31 -0.22 0.85
C ILE A 97 -15.68 -1.30 -0.19
N PRO A 98 -16.70 -1.12 -1.05
CA PRO A 98 -17.01 -2.09 -2.11
C PRO A 98 -15.83 -2.31 -3.05
N SER A 99 -15.06 -1.27 -3.38
CA SER A 99 -13.88 -1.38 -4.24
C SER A 99 -12.80 -2.29 -3.63
N LEU A 100 -12.63 -2.26 -2.30
CA LEU A 100 -11.69 -3.13 -1.59
C LEU A 100 -12.10 -4.59 -1.67
N ILE A 101 -13.40 -4.88 -1.53
CA ILE A 101 -13.93 -6.25 -1.63
C ILE A 101 -13.70 -6.78 -3.05
N VAL A 102 -14.03 -5.98 -4.06
CA VAL A 102 -13.82 -6.36 -5.47
C VAL A 102 -12.33 -6.54 -5.76
N ALA A 103 -11.47 -5.64 -5.27
CA ALA A 103 -10.02 -5.74 -5.41
C ALA A 103 -9.44 -7.00 -4.76
N ALA A 104 -10.00 -7.46 -3.64
CA ALA A 104 -9.57 -8.69 -2.97
C ALA A 104 -10.04 -9.97 -3.69
N MET A 105 -11.17 -9.91 -4.42
CA MET A 105 -11.70 -11.06 -5.17
C MET A 105 -11.12 -11.18 -6.59
N LEU A 106 -10.74 -10.05 -7.20
CA LEU A 106 -10.18 -9.98 -8.56
C LEU A 106 -8.97 -10.90 -8.83
N PRO A 107 -8.04 -11.17 -7.89
CA PRO A 107 -6.92 -12.08 -8.12
C PRO A 107 -7.36 -13.52 -8.43
N GLN A 108 -8.59 -13.91 -8.09
CA GLN A 108 -9.15 -15.23 -8.44
C GLN A 108 -9.51 -15.33 -9.94
N PHE A 109 -9.69 -14.20 -10.61
CA PHE A 109 -10.17 -14.13 -11.99
C PHE A 109 -9.15 -13.50 -12.96
N MET A 110 -8.19 -12.72 -12.44
CA MET A 110 -7.20 -11.99 -13.24
C MET A 110 -5.80 -12.15 -12.66
N ALA A 111 -4.79 -12.20 -13.53
CA ALA A 111 -3.40 -12.26 -13.08
C ALA A 111 -2.98 -10.95 -12.36
N VAL A 112 -2.35 -11.09 -11.20
CA VAL A 112 -1.93 -10.01 -10.30
C VAL A 112 -1.09 -8.94 -11.01
N LYS A 113 -0.24 -9.33 -11.97
CA LYS A 113 0.58 -8.40 -12.77
C LYS A 113 -0.24 -7.38 -13.56
N TRP A 114 -1.38 -7.79 -14.11
CA TRP A 114 -2.23 -6.91 -14.93
C TRP A 114 -3.02 -5.97 -14.04
N MET A 115 -3.49 -6.48 -12.89
CA MET A 115 -4.15 -5.65 -11.88
C MET A 115 -3.21 -4.55 -11.35
N GLN A 116 -1.94 -4.87 -11.10
CA GLN A 116 -0.96 -3.88 -10.65
C GLN A 116 -0.73 -2.80 -11.71
N LEU A 117 -0.61 -3.18 -12.99
CA LEU A 117 -0.44 -2.23 -14.09
C LEU A 117 -1.66 -1.32 -14.24
N VAL A 118 -2.87 -1.88 -14.24
CA VAL A 118 -4.12 -1.12 -14.35
C VAL A 118 -4.29 -0.17 -13.15
N GLY A 119 -3.98 -0.64 -11.94
CA GLY A 119 -4.03 0.18 -10.75
C GLY A 119 -3.05 1.35 -10.80
N PHE A 120 -1.77 1.11 -11.16
CA PHE A 120 -0.76 2.18 -11.24
C PHE A 120 -1.06 3.18 -12.36
N LEU A 121 -1.43 2.72 -13.55
CA LEU A 121 -1.78 3.61 -14.66
C LEU A 121 -3.08 4.38 -14.38
N GLY A 122 -4.07 3.73 -13.78
CA GLY A 122 -5.32 4.36 -13.37
C GLY A 122 -5.09 5.44 -12.32
N CYS A 123 -4.34 5.12 -11.25
CA CYS A 123 -3.95 6.10 -10.24
C CYS A 123 -3.12 7.25 -10.83
N GLY A 124 -2.16 6.96 -11.73
CA GLY A 124 -1.35 8.00 -12.37
C GLY A 124 -2.20 8.94 -13.22
N LEU A 125 -3.08 8.39 -14.05
CA LEU A 125 -3.96 9.17 -14.93
C LEU A 125 -4.92 10.05 -14.13
N VAL A 126 -5.57 9.49 -13.11
CA VAL A 126 -6.53 10.25 -12.30
C VAL A 126 -5.83 11.33 -11.49
N ASN A 127 -4.65 11.08 -10.91
CA ASN A 127 -3.87 12.13 -10.25
C ASN A 127 -3.45 13.26 -11.20
N VAL A 128 -3.07 12.94 -12.44
CA VAL A 128 -2.74 13.96 -13.44
C VAL A 128 -3.97 14.79 -13.80
N ILE A 129 -5.13 14.14 -14.00
CA ILE A 129 -6.41 14.85 -14.24
C ILE A 129 -6.73 15.76 -13.05
N LEU A 130 -6.65 15.25 -11.82
CA LEU A 130 -6.88 16.02 -10.60
C LEU A 130 -5.92 17.22 -10.51
N LEU A 131 -4.64 17.07 -10.88
CA LEU A 131 -3.66 18.16 -10.84
C LEU A 131 -4.02 19.30 -11.81
N PHE A 132 -4.43 18.98 -13.03
CA PHE A 132 -4.83 20.00 -14.02
C PHE A 132 -6.16 20.65 -13.68
N GLU A 133 -7.11 19.85 -13.21
CA GLU A 133 -8.46 20.29 -12.90
C GLU A 133 -8.54 21.00 -11.54
N TYR A 134 -7.56 20.83 -10.64
CA TYR A 134 -7.53 21.48 -9.32
C TYR A 134 -7.67 23.01 -9.42
N GLY A 135 -7.07 23.64 -10.43
CA GLY A 135 -7.20 25.07 -10.67
C GLY A 135 -8.61 25.48 -11.10
N THR A 136 -9.24 24.71 -11.98
CA THR A 136 -10.58 24.99 -12.52
C THR A 136 -11.69 24.71 -11.48
N LEU A 137 -11.51 23.67 -10.67
CA LEU A 137 -12.48 23.29 -9.64
C LEU A 137 -12.51 24.24 -8.45
N LYS A 138 -11.39 24.91 -8.16
CA LYS A 138 -11.30 25.91 -7.09
C LYS A 138 -12.21 27.11 -7.31
N ASP A 139 -12.44 27.51 -8.57
CA ASP A 139 -13.14 28.75 -8.88
C ASP A 139 -14.63 28.55 -9.24
N ASN A 140 -15.03 27.49 -9.95
CA ASN A 140 -16.43 27.30 -10.39
C ASN A 140 -16.84 25.83 -10.68
N GLY A 141 -16.09 24.84 -10.18
CA GLY A 141 -16.28 23.44 -10.59
C GLY A 141 -17.49 22.74 -9.93
N PRO A 142 -18.17 21.81 -10.64
CA PRO A 142 -19.15 20.92 -10.02
C PRO A 142 -18.45 20.01 -9.00
N ILE A 143 -18.68 20.28 -7.72
CA ILE A 143 -18.16 19.54 -6.55
C ILE A 143 -18.27 18.01 -6.72
N LEU A 144 -19.35 17.55 -7.36
CA LEU A 144 -19.61 16.15 -7.64
C LEU A 144 -18.57 15.48 -8.54
N MET A 145 -17.97 16.22 -9.48
CA MET A 145 -16.95 15.69 -10.39
C MET A 145 -15.62 15.50 -9.65
N PHE A 146 -15.30 16.38 -8.70
CA PHE A 146 -14.16 16.22 -7.80
C PHE A 146 -14.29 14.94 -6.98
N ASP A 147 -15.42 14.81 -6.27
CA ASP A 147 -15.69 13.70 -5.37
C ASP A 147 -15.65 12.37 -6.13
N PHE A 148 -16.21 12.34 -7.34
CA PHE A 148 -16.18 11.15 -8.20
C PHE A 148 -14.76 10.77 -8.62
N LEU A 149 -13.96 11.73 -9.11
CA LEU A 149 -12.56 11.48 -9.49
C LEU A 149 -11.73 11.04 -8.28
N TYR A 150 -11.99 11.61 -7.11
CA TYR A 150 -11.31 11.23 -5.86
C TYR A 150 -11.68 9.79 -5.42
N ILE A 151 -12.96 9.42 -5.46
CA ILE A 151 -13.39 8.03 -5.20
C ILE A 151 -12.80 7.06 -6.22
N LEU A 152 -12.72 7.47 -7.48
CA LEU A 152 -12.12 6.67 -8.55
C LEU A 152 -10.62 6.45 -8.30
N GLN A 153 -9.90 7.50 -7.91
CA GLN A 153 -8.48 7.43 -7.48
C GLN A 153 -8.31 6.40 -6.35
N LEU A 154 -9.13 6.50 -5.30
CA LEU A 154 -9.08 5.58 -4.17
C LEU A 154 -9.46 4.14 -4.57
N SER A 155 -10.34 3.96 -5.54
CA SER A 155 -10.72 2.64 -6.05
C SER A 155 -9.57 1.97 -6.82
N PHE A 156 -8.83 2.72 -7.63
CA PHE A 156 -7.60 2.22 -8.26
C PHE A 156 -6.50 1.97 -7.23
N GLN A 157 -6.42 2.79 -6.18
CA GLN A 157 -5.48 2.61 -5.06
C GLN A 157 -5.72 1.26 -4.38
N SER A 158 -6.99 0.89 -4.15
CA SER A 158 -7.39 -0.41 -3.59
C SER A 158 -6.84 -1.60 -4.39
N LEU A 159 -6.84 -1.51 -5.72
CA LEU A 159 -6.27 -2.55 -6.60
C LEU A 159 -4.75 -2.65 -6.44
N THR A 160 -4.06 -1.51 -6.45
CA THR A 160 -2.61 -1.49 -6.22
C THR A 160 -2.26 -2.01 -4.82
N GLY A 161 -3.02 -1.67 -3.78
CA GLY A 161 -2.73 -2.11 -2.40
C GLY A 161 -2.81 -3.62 -2.21
N VAL A 162 -3.79 -4.28 -2.84
CA VAL A 162 -3.88 -5.76 -2.82
C VAL A 162 -2.72 -6.38 -3.60
N THR A 163 -2.39 -5.83 -4.77
CA THR A 163 -1.32 -6.38 -5.63
C THR A 163 0.07 -6.15 -5.04
N THR A 164 0.36 -5.02 -4.40
CA THR A 164 1.66 -4.75 -3.73
C THR A 164 1.95 -5.74 -2.61
N MET A 165 0.92 -6.30 -1.98
CA MET A 165 1.05 -7.35 -0.96
C MET A 165 1.19 -8.75 -1.58
N ALA A 166 0.44 -9.03 -2.65
CA ALA A 166 0.43 -10.34 -3.32
C ALA A 166 1.68 -10.60 -4.17
N VAL A 167 2.18 -9.60 -4.90
CA VAL A 167 3.30 -9.73 -5.86
C VAL A 167 4.60 -10.22 -5.20
N PRO A 168 5.04 -9.68 -4.04
CA PRO A 168 6.20 -10.22 -3.33
C PRO A 168 5.98 -11.67 -2.88
N ALA A 169 4.74 -12.03 -2.50
CA ALA A 169 4.43 -13.37 -2.03
C ALA A 169 4.48 -14.42 -3.14
N GLU A 170 4.22 -14.02 -4.39
CA GLU A 170 4.25 -14.88 -5.58
C GLU A 170 5.63 -14.95 -6.24
N ILE A 171 6.36 -13.84 -6.34
CA ILE A 171 7.63 -13.78 -7.08
C ILE A 171 8.81 -14.31 -6.27
N PHE A 172 8.81 -14.14 -4.95
CA PHE A 172 9.95 -14.61 -4.14
C PHE A 172 9.90 -16.12 -3.87
N PRO A 173 11.02 -16.84 -4.12
CA PRO A 173 11.16 -18.24 -3.72
C PRO A 173 10.91 -18.41 -2.22
N SER A 174 10.31 -19.53 -1.82
CA SER A 174 9.97 -19.83 -0.42
C SER A 174 11.14 -19.62 0.56
N ALA A 175 12.38 -19.83 0.08
CA ALA A 175 13.60 -19.63 0.86
C ALA A 175 13.96 -18.16 1.16
N ILE A 176 13.53 -17.19 0.35
CA ILE A 176 13.82 -15.75 0.58
C ILE A 176 12.57 -14.89 0.72
N LYS A 177 11.38 -15.50 0.62
CA LYS A 177 10.08 -14.83 0.66
C LYS A 177 9.90 -13.90 1.87
N GLY A 178 10.24 -14.37 3.07
CA GLY A 178 10.13 -13.56 4.29
C GLY A 178 11.03 -12.32 4.28
N THR A 179 12.29 -12.50 3.84
CA THR A 179 13.27 -11.40 3.79
C THR A 179 12.94 -10.41 2.68
N GLY A 180 12.60 -10.90 1.48
CA GLY A 180 12.22 -10.05 0.34
C GLY A 180 10.95 -9.25 0.62
N HIS A 181 9.91 -9.89 1.15
CA HIS A 181 8.68 -9.19 1.56
C HIS A 181 8.96 -8.17 2.67
N GLY A 182 9.81 -8.50 3.65
CA GLY A 182 10.18 -7.59 4.73
C GLY A 182 10.92 -6.34 4.25
N ILE A 183 11.86 -6.48 3.31
CA ILE A 183 12.59 -5.35 2.71
C ILE A 183 11.63 -4.48 1.89
N SER A 184 10.77 -5.08 1.06
CA SER A 184 9.80 -4.31 0.29
C SER A 184 8.81 -3.58 1.19
N ALA A 185 8.38 -4.19 2.31
CA ALA A 185 7.52 -3.56 3.31
C ALA A 185 8.22 -2.39 4.03
N ALA A 186 9.51 -2.53 4.32
CA ALA A 186 10.31 -1.45 4.91
C ALA A 186 10.40 -0.25 3.96
N MET A 187 10.58 -0.49 2.66
CA MET A 187 10.59 0.57 1.65
C MET A 187 9.23 1.25 1.48
N GLY A 188 8.12 0.50 1.60
CA GLY A 188 6.78 1.08 1.71
C GLY A 188 6.69 2.07 2.88
N LYS A 189 7.13 1.67 4.08
CA LYS A 189 7.16 2.56 5.26
C LYS A 189 8.01 3.82 5.08
N VAL A 190 9.11 3.73 4.34
CA VAL A 190 9.89 4.92 3.94
C VAL A 190 9.05 5.82 3.03
N GLY A 191 8.36 5.24 2.05
CA GLY A 191 7.42 5.97 1.19
C GLY A 191 6.33 6.69 1.98
N ALA A 192 5.72 6.02 2.95
CA ALA A 192 4.70 6.58 3.84
C ALA A 192 5.22 7.74 4.71
N THR A 193 6.53 7.83 4.93
CA THR A 193 7.16 8.94 5.67
C THR A 193 7.50 10.13 4.77
N LEU A 194 7.69 9.88 3.48
CA LEU A 194 8.02 10.90 2.49
C LEU A 194 6.78 11.59 1.89
N GLY A 195 5.65 10.88 1.80
CA GLY A 195 4.36 11.44 1.41
C GLY A 195 3.75 12.27 2.53
#